data_AF-A0A1G1VZG2-F1
#
_entry.id   AF-A0A1G1VZG2-F1
#
_cell.length_a   1.000
_cell.length_b   1.000
_cell.length_c   1.000
_cell.angle_alpha   90.00
_cell.angle_beta   90.00
_cell.angle_gamma   90.00
#
_symmetry.space_group_name_H-M   'P 1'
#
loop_
_entity.id
_entity.type
_entity.pdbx_description
1 polymer ?
#
loop_
_entity_poly.entity_id
_entity_poly.type
_entity_poly.pdbx_seq_one_letter_code
_entity_poly.pdbx_strand_id
1 'polypeptide(L)'
;MHGGVYCFRHDQETREQALSASSDGGKAKRQYHQLGRRMKLDTPEDIKRLMEKALNSLWTGKMPANNPAGSLGYLAKTFLDAYDKSELETRVEELEKRLDQAKV
;
A
#
# COMPACT_ATOMS: atom_id res chain seq x y z
N MET A 1 4.16 -8.59 -31.27
CA MET A 1 3.35 -9.66 -30.63
C MET A 1 3.33 -10.83 -31.60
N HIS A 2 4.11 -11.88 -31.34
CA HIS A 2 4.08 -13.06 -32.20
C HIS A 2 2.80 -13.86 -31.88
N GLY A 3 1.84 -13.83 -32.82
CA GLY A 3 0.58 -14.56 -32.73
C GLY A 3 0.79 -16.04 -33.07
N GLY A 4 1.34 -16.79 -32.12
CA GLY A 4 1.35 -18.25 -32.20
C GLY A 4 -0.08 -18.81 -32.03
N VAL A 5 -0.36 -19.94 -32.67
CA VAL A 5 -1.65 -20.66 -32.57
C VAL A 5 -1.95 -21.09 -31.13
N TYR A 6 -0.90 -21.26 -30.31
CA TYR A 6 -0.99 -21.67 -28.91
C TYR A 6 -0.50 -20.55 -27.99
N CYS A 7 -1.11 -20.44 -26.81
CA CYS A 7 -0.68 -19.49 -25.79
C CYS A 7 0.58 -19.98 -25.06
N PHE A 8 1.26 -19.08 -24.34
CA PHE A 8 2.52 -19.34 -23.61
C PHE A 8 2.55 -20.62 -22.74
N ARG A 9 1.38 -21.10 -22.27
CA ARG A 9 1.31 -22.35 -21.49
C ARG A 9 1.11 -23.62 -22.32
N HIS A 10 0.65 -23.50 -23.56
CA HIS A 10 0.30 -24.62 -24.43
C HIS A 10 1.21 -24.74 -25.65
N ASP A 11 2.08 -23.76 -25.86
CA ASP A 11 3.12 -23.83 -26.86
C ASP A 11 4.28 -24.71 -26.36
N GLN A 12 4.75 -25.62 -27.23
CA GLN A 12 5.80 -26.57 -26.89
C GLN A 12 7.16 -25.89 -26.77
N GLU A 13 7.40 -24.81 -27.51
CA GLU A 13 8.68 -24.08 -27.49
C GLU A 13 8.85 -23.31 -26.17
N THR A 14 7.74 -22.81 -25.60
CA THR A 14 7.74 -22.07 -24.33
C THR A 14 7.45 -22.94 -23.10
N ARG A 15 7.30 -24.25 -23.28
CA ARG A 15 6.93 -25.20 -22.21
C ARG A 15 7.87 -25.16 -21.01
N GLU A 16 9.18 -25.11 -21.24
CA GLU A 16 10.17 -25.06 -20.15
C GLU A 16 10.11 -23.74 -19.39
N GLN A 17 9.89 -22.62 -20.08
CA GLN A 17 9.73 -21.29 -19.48
C GLN A 17 8.42 -21.18 -18.69
N ALA A 18 7.35 -21.81 -19.17
CA ALA A 18 6.08 -21.87 -18.45
C ALA A 18 6.19 -22.73 -17.18
N LEU A 19 6.92 -23.85 -17.25
CA LEU A 19 7.22 -24.70 -16.10
C LEU A 19 8.10 -23.97 -15.07
N SER A 20 9.14 -23.25 -15.51
CA SER A 20 9.99 -22.47 -14.61
C SER A 20 9.20 -21.36 -13.93
N ALA A 21 8.41 -20.59 -14.67
CA ALA A 21 7.57 -19.52 -14.12
C ALA A 21 6.53 -20.04 -13.10
N SER A 22 5.95 -21.22 -13.34
CA SER A 22 5.04 -21.88 -12.39
C SER A 22 5.77 -22.33 -11.12
N SER A 23 6.95 -22.94 -11.28
CA SER A 23 7.84 -23.30 -10.17
C SER A 23 8.25 -22.07 -9.36
N ASP A 24 8.58 -20.97 -10.02
CA ASP A 24 9.06 -19.75 -9.40
C ASP A 24 7.94 -19.04 -8.62
N GLY A 25 6.71 -19.06 -9.14
CA GLY A 25 5.52 -18.62 -8.40
C GLY A 25 5.28 -19.44 -7.13
N GLY A 26 5.55 -20.75 -7.16
CA GLY A 26 5.47 -21.63 -5.99
C GLY A 26 6.63 -21.47 -5.00
N LYS A 27 7.81 -21.08 -5.49
CA LYS A 27 9.03 -20.80 -4.70
C LYS A 27 9.11 -19.35 -4.21
N ALA A 28 8.24 -18.47 -4.71
CA ALA A 28 8.12 -17.11 -4.23
C ALA A 28 7.90 -17.15 -2.72
N LYS A 29 8.85 -16.58 -1.96
CA LYS A 29 8.76 -16.54 -0.50
C LYS A 29 7.42 -15.92 -0.11
N ARG A 30 6.59 -16.65 0.64
CA ARG A 30 5.43 -16.06 1.31
C ARG A 30 5.97 -15.03 2.32
N GLN A 31 6.00 -13.77 1.93
CA GLN A 31 6.53 -12.69 2.76
C GLN A 31 5.50 -12.24 3.78
N TYR A 32 5.24 -13.05 4.81
CA TYR A 32 4.55 -12.58 6.02
C TYR A 32 5.08 -13.31 7.25
N HIS A 33 6.35 -13.07 7.58
CA HIS A 33 6.90 -13.47 8.86
C HIS A 33 7.23 -12.20 9.63
N GLN A 34 6.43 -11.97 10.68
CA GLN A 34 6.47 -10.84 11.62
C GLN A 34 5.59 -9.64 11.24
N LEU A 35 4.28 -9.83 11.25
CA LEU A 35 3.41 -8.76 11.75
C LEU A 35 3.72 -8.66 13.25
N GLY A 36 4.27 -7.53 13.69
CA GLY A 36 4.68 -7.30 15.08
C GLY A 36 3.51 -7.33 16.08
N ARG A 37 3.69 -6.76 17.28
CA ARG A 37 2.59 -6.64 18.24
C ARG A 37 1.41 -5.90 17.61
N ARG A 38 0.18 -6.34 17.94
CA ARG A 38 -1.06 -5.65 17.51
C ARG A 38 -0.95 -4.17 17.83
N MET A 39 -1.07 -3.34 16.80
CA MET A 39 -1.21 -1.90 16.94
C MET A 39 -2.70 -1.58 16.96
N LYS A 40 -3.14 -0.84 17.98
CA LYS A 40 -4.48 -0.25 18.00
C LYS A 40 -4.38 1.09 17.28
N LEU A 41 -5.27 1.33 16.33
CA LEU A 41 -5.37 2.58 15.58
C LEU A 41 -6.69 3.22 15.99
N ASP A 42 -6.64 4.17 16.94
CA ASP A 42 -7.84 4.84 17.45
C ASP A 42 -7.95 6.27 16.92
N THR A 43 -6.81 6.89 16.56
CA THR A 43 -6.74 8.29 16.11
C THR A 43 -6.08 8.43 14.73
N PRO A 44 -6.38 9.51 13.99
CA PRO A 44 -5.67 9.84 12.75
C PRO A 44 -4.14 9.95 12.96
N GLU A 45 -3.70 10.45 14.11
CA GLU A 45 -2.29 10.52 14.50
C GLU A 45 -1.62 9.15 14.56
N ASP A 46 -2.34 8.10 14.95
CA ASP A 46 -1.81 6.73 14.97
C ASP A 46 -1.52 6.23 13.56
N ILE A 47 -2.39 6.58 12.61
CA ILE A 47 -2.21 6.26 11.19
C ILE A 47 -0.99 7.01 10.65
N LYS A 48 -0.84 8.31 10.96
CA LYS A 48 0.34 9.10 10.55
C LYS A 48 1.64 8.46 11.04
N ARG A 49 1.71 8.05 12.32
CA ARG A 49 2.88 7.35 12.89
C ARG A 49 3.14 5.99 12.25
N LEU A 50 2.10 5.24 11.91
CA LEU A 50 2.23 3.96 11.22
C LEU A 50 2.83 4.16 9.82
N MET A 51 2.33 5.14 9.07
CA MET A 51 2.82 5.46 7.73
C MET A 51 4.26 5.95 7.76
N GLU A 52 4.63 6.80 8.71
CA GLU A 52 6.01 7.23 8.92
C GLU A 52 6.95 6.04 9.16
N LYS A 53 6.56 5.10 10.05
CA LYS A 53 7.33 3.88 10.30
C LYS A 53 7.45 3.00 9.05
N ALA A 54 6.37 2.87 8.28
CA ALA A 54 6.35 2.07 7.06
C ALA A 54 7.25 2.69 5.98
N LEU A 55 7.16 4.00 5.74
CA LEU A 55 8.00 4.74 4.80
C LEU A 55 9.48 4.61 5.17
N ASN A 56 9.83 4.83 6.43
CA ASN A 56 11.21 4.69 6.91
C ASN A 56 11.72 3.25 6.80
N SER A 57 10.89 2.26 7.11
CA SER A 57 11.27 0.84 7.01
C SER A 57 11.49 0.42 5.56
N LEU A 58 10.67 0.95 4.64
CA LEU A 58 10.79 0.72 3.21
C LEU A 58 12.04 1.42 2.64
N TRP A 59 12.27 2.68 3.01
CA TRP A 59 13.45 3.45 2.60
C TRP A 59 14.77 2.83 3.09
N THR A 60 14.79 2.33 4.31
CA THR A 60 15.98 1.69 4.91
C THR A 60 16.16 0.22 4.49
N GLY A 61 15.28 -0.32 3.65
CA GLY A 61 15.35 -1.72 3.19
C GLY A 61 15.01 -2.77 4.26
N LYS A 62 14.53 -2.35 5.44
CA LYS A 62 14.08 -3.26 6.51
C LYS A 62 12.76 -3.96 6.15
N MET A 63 11.94 -3.32 5.33
CA MET A 63 10.73 -3.91 4.78
C MET A 63 11.00 -4.34 3.33
N PRO A 64 10.94 -5.65 3.01
CA PRO A 64 11.11 -6.09 1.63
C PRO A 64 9.92 -5.62 0.80
N ALA A 65 10.22 -5.03 -0.35
CA ALA A 65 9.21 -4.67 -1.35
C ALA A 65 9.73 -4.99 -2.75
N ASN A 66 8.87 -5.57 -3.57
CA ASN A 66 9.21 -5.88 -4.97
C ASN A 66 9.37 -4.61 -5.81
N ASN A 67 8.72 -3.50 -5.42
CA ASN A 67 8.85 -2.19 -6.04
C ASN A 67 8.85 -1.09 -4.95
N PRO A 68 10.00 -0.79 -4.34
CA PRO A 68 10.09 0.21 -3.27
C PRO A 68 9.58 1.59 -3.68
N ALA A 69 9.87 2.05 -4.91
CA ALA A 69 9.43 3.35 -5.41
C ALA A 69 7.90 3.42 -5.55
N GLY A 70 7.28 2.38 -6.12
CA GLY A 70 5.82 2.30 -6.24
C GLY A 70 5.13 2.20 -4.88
N SER A 71 5.69 1.42 -3.96
CA SER A 71 5.20 1.31 -2.58
C SER A 71 5.31 2.63 -1.81
N LEU A 72 6.43 3.37 -1.97
CA LEU A 72 6.60 4.71 -1.37
C LEU A 72 5.58 5.69 -1.95
N GLY A 73 5.40 5.72 -3.27
CA GLY A 73 4.44 6.61 -3.92
C GLY A 73 2.99 6.35 -3.49
N TYR A 74 2.61 5.07 -3.37
CA TYR A 74 1.29 4.70 -2.86
C TYR A 74 1.09 5.15 -1.40
N LEU A 75 2.06 4.87 -0.52
CA LEU A 75 2.00 5.29 0.89
C LEU A 75 1.95 6.81 1.02
N ALA A 76 2.75 7.56 0.25
CA ALA A 76 2.74 9.01 0.27
C ALA A 76 1.38 9.57 -0.18
N LYS A 77 0.78 9.02 -1.23
CA LYS A 77 -0.55 9.43 -1.69
C LYS A 77 -1.61 9.17 -0.63
N THR A 78 -1.65 7.97 -0.05
CA THR A 78 -2.63 7.63 0.98
C THR A 78 -2.46 8.50 2.23
N PHE A 79 -1.23 8.90 2.56
CA PHE A 79 -0.97 9.83 3.66
C PHE A 79 -1.54 11.22 3.38
N LEU A 80 -1.31 11.75 2.18
CA LEU A 80 -1.87 13.03 1.75
C LEU A 80 -3.41 13.00 1.76
N ASP A 81 -4.01 11.94 1.22
CA ASP A 81 -5.47 11.77 1.23
C ASP A 81 -6.05 11.77 2.66
N ALA A 82 -5.34 11.17 3.62
CA ALA A 82 -5.76 11.17 5.03
C ALA A 82 -5.55 12.54 5.69
N TYR A 83 -4.46 13.23 5.37
CA TYR A 83 -4.16 14.57 5.85
C TYR A 83 -5.21 15.58 5.39
N ASP A 84 -5.52 15.60 4.10
CA ASP A 84 -6.48 16.54 3.50
C ASP A 84 -7.89 16.34 4.11
N LYS A 85 -8.31 15.09 4.32
CA LYS A 85 -9.59 14.80 4.97
C LYS A 85 -9.66 15.29 6.40
N SER A 86 -8.58 15.10 7.18
CA SER A 86 -8.50 15.55 8.57
C SER A 86 -8.54 17.09 8.68
N GLU A 87 -7.90 17.79 7.75
CA GLU A 87 -7.96 19.26 7.70
C GLU A 87 -9.37 19.75 7.36
N LEU A 88 -10.02 19.13 6.37
CA LEU A 88 -11.39 19.46 6.00
C LEU A 88 -12.38 19.21 7.14
N GLU A 89 -12.25 18.09 7.85
CA GLU A 89 -13.07 17.77 9.03
C GLU A 89 -12.92 18.84 10.11
N THR A 90 -11.69 19.26 10.40
CA THR A 90 -11.41 20.34 11.37
C THR A 90 -12.08 21.66 10.96
N ARG A 91 -12.00 22.01 9.67
CA ARG A 91 -12.62 23.23 9.15
C ARG A 91 -14.15 23.18 9.19
N VAL A 92 -14.74 22.01 8.94
CA VAL A 92 -16.19 21.82 9.05
C VAL A 92 -16.64 21.98 10.49
N GLU A 93 -15.96 21.34 11.44
CA GLU A 93 -16.28 21.49 12.88
C GLU A 93 -16.21 22.95 13.35
N GLU A 94 -15.22 23.71 12.87
CA GLU A 94 -15.09 25.13 13.21
C GLU A 94 -16.24 25.96 12.63
N LEU A 95 -16.64 25.69 11.38
CA LEU A 95 -17.77 26.36 10.74
C LEU A 95 -19.09 26.03 11.44
N GLU A 96 -19.31 24.78 11.83
CA GLU A 96 -20.49 24.34 12.58
C GLU A 96 -20.58 25.05 13.94
N LYS A 97 -19.47 25.13 14.68
CA LYS A 97 -19.41 25.88 15.95
C LYS A 97 -19.78 27.35 15.76
N ARG A 98 -19.26 27.99 14.70
CA ARG A 98 -19.55 29.39 14.40
C ARG A 98 -21.01 29.59 13.98
N LEU A 99 -21.59 28.65 13.24
CA LEU A 99 -22.99 28.69 12.83
C LEU A 99 -23.93 28.57 14.04
N ASP A 100 -23.62 27.66 14.97
CA ASP A 100 -24.40 27.48 16.19
C ASP A 100 -24.31 28.71 17.10
N GLN A 101 -23.15 29.36 17.19
CA GLN A 101 -22.98 30.62 17.90
C GLN A 101 -23.76 31.78 17.26
N ALA A 102 -23.96 31.75 15.93
CA ALA A 102 -24.69 32.79 15.20
C ALA A 102 -26.21 32.58 15.16
N LYS A 103 -26.70 31.41 15.59
CA LYS A 103 -28.14 31.09 15.72
C LYS A 103 -28.72 31.45 17.10
N VAL A 104 -27.89 31.98 18.00
CA VAL A 104 -28.27 32.61 19.28
C VAL A 104 -28.40 34.11 19.05
#